data_AF-A0A416VRC9-F1
#
_entry.id   AF-A0A416VRC9-F1
#
_cell.length_a   1.000
_cell.length_b   1.000
_cell.length_c   1.000
_cell.angle_alpha   90.00
_cell.angle_beta   90.00
_cell.angle_gamma   90.00
#
_symmetry.space_group_name_H-M   'P 1'
#
loop_
_entity.id
_entity.type
_entity.pdbx_description
1 polymer ?
#
loop_
_entity_poly.entity_id
_entity_poly.type
_entity_poly.pdbx_seq_one_letter_code
_entity_poly.pdbx_strand_id
1 'polypeptide(L)' 'MENKNYGGLDNEFTAYETAEIVVLPVPYDGTSTWLKGADKGPDAILEASANMELYDI' A
#
# COMPACT_ATOMS: atom_id res chain seq x y z
N MET A 1 9.70 -3.33 7.85
CA MET A 1 8.83 -2.41 7.11
C MET A 1 8.17 -1.53 8.15
N GLU A 2 8.29 -0.22 7.98
CA GLU A 2 7.47 0.72 8.73
C GLU A 2 6.01 0.51 8.27
N ASN A 3 5.08 0.35 9.21
CA ASN A 3 3.67 0.14 8.86
C ASN A 3 3.10 1.46 8.33
N LYS A 4 3.04 1.59 7.00
CA LYS A 4 2.48 2.75 6.30
C LYS A 4 1.06 2.44 5.86
N ASN A 5 0.14 3.35 6.13
CA ASN A 5 -1.23 3.29 5.60
C ASN A 5 -1.25 3.73 4.13
N TYR A 6 -2.17 3.18 3.34
CA TYR A 6 -2.39 3.64 1.98
C TYR A 6 -2.77 5.13 1.97
N GLY A 7 -2.18 5.91 1.07
CA GLY A 7 -2.39 7.36 1.00
C GLY A 7 -1.62 8.17 2.05
N GLY A 8 -0.82 7.53 2.92
CA GLY A 8 -0.06 8.23 3.96
C GLY A 8 -0.93 8.93 5.00
N LEU A 9 -2.17 8.47 5.17
CA LEU A 9 -3.17 9.09 6.05
C LEU A 9 -2.97 8.74 7.53
N ASP A 10 -3.40 9.64 8.39
CA ASP A 10 -3.41 9.45 9.84
C ASP A 10 -4.34 8.29 10.27
N ASN A 11 -4.05 7.73 11.45
CA ASN A 11 -4.78 6.58 12.00
C ASN A 11 -6.28 6.83 12.19
N GLU A 12 -6.70 8.08 12.39
CA GLU A 12 -8.12 8.41 12.55
C GLU A 12 -8.95 8.11 11.28
N PHE A 13 -8.32 8.09 10.10
CA PHE A 13 -8.96 7.80 8.81
C PHE A 13 -8.71 6.37 8.31
N THR A 14 -7.88 5.59 9.02
CA THR A 14 -7.33 4.32 8.50
C THR A 14 -7.49 3.14 9.47
N ALA A 15 -8.25 3.32 10.55
CA ALA A 15 -8.53 2.27 11.52
C ALA A 15 -9.18 1.04 10.84
N TYR A 16 -8.57 -0.12 11.06
CA TYR A 16 -8.94 -1.37 10.38
C TYR A 16 -10.35 -1.85 10.74
N GLU A 17 -10.76 -1.66 12.00
CA GLU A 17 -12.03 -2.15 12.55
C GLU A 17 -13.24 -1.47 11.91
N THR A 18 -13.06 -0.26 11.40
CA THR A 18 -14.12 0.57 10.80
C THR A 18 -13.92 0.78 9.29
N ALA A 19 -12.87 0.20 8.70
CA ALA A 19 -12.55 0.41 7.30
C ALA A 19 -13.55 -0.29 6.38
N GLU A 20 -14.11 0.45 5.43
CA GLU A 20 -14.93 -0.13 4.34
C GLU A 20 -14.08 -0.84 3.29
N ILE A 21 -12.84 -0.38 3.11
CA ILE A 21 -11.89 -0.90 2.12
C ILE A 21 -10.55 -1.15 2.81
N VAL A 22 -9.98 -2.33 2.55
CA VAL A 22 -8.67 -2.73 3.07
C VAL A 22 -7.73 -3.01 1.90
N VAL A 23 -6.56 -2.39 1.93
CA VAL A 23 -5.46 -2.66 0.98
C VAL A 23 -4.48 -3.64 1.63
N LEU A 24 -4.39 -4.86 1.09
CA LEU A 24 -3.50 -5.92 1.59
C LEU A 24 -2.30 -6.10 0.66
N PRO A 25 -1.07 -5.73 1.07
CA PRO A 25 0.12 -5.99 0.26
C PRO A 25 0.50 -7.47 0.26
N VAL A 26 0.77 -8.04 -0.92
CA VAL A 26 1.25 -9.42 -1.09
C VAL A 26 2.57 -9.41 -1.88
N PRO A 27 3.73 -9.35 -1.19
CA PRO A 27 5.05 -9.26 -1.83
C PRO A 27 5.56 -10.65 -2.24
N TYR A 28 4.91 -11.29 -3.21
CA TYR A 28 5.31 -12.62 -3.68
C TYR A 28 5.89 -12.56 -5.10
N ASP A 29 7.15 -12.99 -5.22
CA ASP A 29 7.81 -13.18 -6.52
C ASP A 29 8.60 -14.50 -6.59
N GLY A 30 8.00 -15.58 -6.08
CA GLY A 30 8.64 -16.89 -6.05
C GLY A 30 8.82 -17.50 -7.44
N THR A 31 7.86 -17.30 -8.35
CA THR A 31 7.77 -18.06 -9.61
C THR A 31 8.25 -17.34 -10.86
N SER A 32 8.58 -16.04 -10.81
CA SER A 32 9.05 -15.34 -12.02
C SER A 32 10.41 -15.87 -12.47
N THR A 33 10.60 -16.06 -13.77
CA THR A 33 11.81 -16.71 -14.33
C THR A 33 12.66 -15.80 -15.20
N TRP A 34 12.13 -14.68 -15.68
CA TRP A 34 12.83 -13.77 -16.60
C TRP A 34 13.30 -12.47 -15.93
N LEU A 35 12.39 -11.75 -15.27
CA LEU A 35 12.71 -10.56 -14.48
C LEU A 35 12.10 -10.72 -13.07
N LYS A 36 12.93 -10.53 -12.05
CA LYS A 36 12.54 -10.53 -10.64
C LYS A 36 12.30 -9.11 -10.13
N GLY A 37 11.54 -8.99 -9.05
CA GLY A 37 11.33 -7.75 -8.30
C GLY A 37 9.86 -7.42 -8.03
N ALA A 38 8.91 -8.28 -8.40
CA ALA A 38 7.48 -8.01 -8.16
C ALA A 38 7.13 -7.95 -6.67
N ASP A 39 7.93 -8.62 -5.83
CA ASP A 39 7.88 -8.56 -4.37
C ASP A 39 8.13 -7.15 -3.81
N LYS A 40 8.83 -6.29 -4.56
CA LYS A 40 9.06 -4.87 -4.21
C LYS A 40 7.91 -3.96 -4.59
N GLY A 41 6.99 -4.42 -5.45
CA GLY A 41 5.87 -3.64 -5.94
C GLY A 41 4.98 -3.07 -4.83
N PRO A 42 4.52 -3.87 -3.86
CA PRO A 42 3.64 -3.37 -2.79
C PRO A 42 4.23 -2.22 -1.98
N ASP A 43 5.52 -2.27 -1.64
CA ASP A 43 6.20 -1.20 -0.90
C ASP A 43 6.28 0.09 -1.74
N ALA A 44 6.67 -0.04 -3.01
CA ALA A 44 6.73 1.09 -3.95
C ALA A 44 5.35 1.75 -4.18
N ILE A 45 4.27 0.95 -4.24
CA ILE A 45 2.90 1.46 -4.34
C ILE A 45 2.51 2.23 -3.08
N LEU A 46 2.77 1.68 -1.89
CA LEU A 46 2.46 2.36 -0.63
C LEU A 46 3.23 3.69 -0.50
N GLU A 47 4.50 3.71 -0.85
CA GLU A 47 5.31 4.93 -0.86
C GLU A 47 4.77 5.98 -1.85
N ALA A 48 4.48 5.57 -3.09
CA ALA A 48 3.94 6.48 -4.09
C ALA A 48 2.56 7.02 -3.70
N SER A 49 1.72 6.21 -3.05
CA SER A 49 0.35 6.58 -2.69
C SER A 49 0.27 7.81 -1.78
N ALA A 50 1.29 8.07 -0.96
CA ALA A 50 1.33 9.24 -0.08
C ALA A 50 1.47 10.58 -0.82
N ASN A 51 1.79 10.56 -2.12
CA ASN A 51 1.90 11.74 -2.97
C ASN A 51 0.64 11.98 -3.82
N MET A 52 -0.45 11.25 -3.55
CA MET A 52 -1.71 11.46 -4.25
C MET A 52 -2.55 12.51 -3.53
N GLU A 53 -3.18 13.39 -4.30
CA GLU A 53 -4.12 14.36 -3.78
C GLU A 53 -5.38 13.68 -3.24
N LEU A 54 -5.77 14.07 -2.04
CA LEU A 54 -7.00 13.62 -1.42
C LEU A 54 -8.19 14.31 -2.06
N TYR A 55 -9.28 13.57 -2.19
CA TYR A 55 -10.54 14.11 -2.67
C TYR A 55 -11.19 14.91 -1.54
N ASP A 56 -11.48 16.18 -1.80
CA ASP A 56 -12.22 17.09 -0.93
C ASP A 56 -13.28 17.82 -1.79
N ILE A 57 -14.53 17.94 -1.30
CA ILE A 57 -15.69 18.49 -2.03
C ILE A 57 -16.02 19.90 -1.55
#